data_AF-L1QBL4-F1
#
_entry.id   AF-L1QBL4-F1
#
_cell.length_a   1.000
_cell.length_b   1.000
_cell.length_c   1.000
_cell.angle_alpha   90.00
_cell.angle_beta   90.00
_cell.angle_gamma   90.00
#
_symmetry.space_group_name_H-M   'P 1'
#
loop_
_entity.id
_entity.type
_entity.pdbx_description
1 polymer ?
#
loop_
_entity_poly.entity_id
_entity_poly.type
_entity_poly.pdbx_seq_one_letter_code
_entity_poly.pdbx_strand_id
1 'polypeptide(L)'
;YITQNYLQSLLSHYPENFNAIGKESYSKYKFDLMLSGHAHGGQFILPFIGGLFAPGQGVLPKYYNGLYEDKNKLIVSRGLGNSGFPIRLFNRPNLVVVDIMKY
;
A
#
# COMPACT_ATOMS: atom_id res chain seq x y z
N TYR A 1 5.03 -29.26 19.48
CA TYR A 1 5.79 -28.08 19.05
C TYR A 1 4.84 -26.91 19.01
N ILE A 2 4.96 -25.97 19.96
CA ILE A 2 4.17 -24.73 19.93
C ILE A 2 4.78 -23.87 18.83
N THR A 3 4.10 -23.73 17.70
CA THR A 3 4.46 -22.70 16.72
C THR A 3 4.23 -21.36 17.40
N GLN A 4 5.29 -20.63 17.73
CA GLN A 4 5.14 -19.24 18.14
C GLN A 4 4.47 -18.49 16.97
N ASN A 5 3.26 -17.95 17.22
CA ASN A 5 2.53 -17.11 16.26
C ASN A 5 3.22 -15.74 16.17
N TYR A 6 4.28 -15.67 15.39
CA TYR A 6 4.94 -14.41 15.05
C TYR A 6 4.16 -13.70 13.95
N LEU A 7 4.02 -12.38 14.10
CA LEU A 7 3.59 -11.53 12.98
C LEU A 7 4.76 -11.41 11.99
N GLN A 8 4.58 -11.92 10.78
CA GLN A 8 5.52 -11.74 9.70
C GLN A 8 5.11 -10.53 8.86
N SER A 9 5.81 -9.40 9.06
CA SER A 9 5.59 -8.18 8.30
C SER A 9 6.59 -8.01 7.16
N LEU A 10 6.12 -7.52 6.01
CA LEU A 10 6.91 -7.10 4.87
C LEU A 10 6.88 -5.57 4.76
N LEU A 11 8.04 -4.95 4.56
CA LEU A 11 8.13 -3.52 4.23
C LEU A 11 8.62 -3.39 2.80
N SER A 12 7.86 -2.69 1.97
CA SER A 12 8.30 -2.36 0.62
C SER A 12 7.69 -1.04 0.18
N HIS A 13 8.51 -0.19 -0.43
CA HIS A 13 8.07 1.13 -0.88
C HIS A 13 6.96 1.01 -1.94
N TYR A 14 7.12 0.07 -2.88
CA TYR A 14 6.36 -0.05 -4.13
C TYR A 14 5.14 -0.99 -4.00
N PRO A 15 3.91 -0.47 -3.86
CA PRO A 15 2.71 -1.31 -3.68
C PRO A 15 2.31 -2.07 -4.96
N GLU A 16 2.73 -1.62 -6.14
CA GLU A 16 2.51 -2.30 -7.43
C GLU A 16 3.09 -3.72 -7.48
N ASN A 17 4.15 -3.97 -6.69
CA ASN A 17 4.79 -5.27 -6.61
C ASN A 17 4.01 -6.29 -5.79
N PHE A 18 2.96 -5.87 -5.06
CA PHE A 18 2.18 -6.77 -4.20
C PHE A 18 1.62 -7.98 -4.97
N ASN A 19 0.99 -7.73 -6.13
CA ASN A 19 0.49 -8.76 -7.05
C ASN A 19 1.04 -8.57 -8.47
N ALA A 20 2.30 -8.14 -8.59
CA ALA A 20 2.97 -8.08 -9.89
C ALA A 20 3.10 -9.49 -10.51
N ILE A 21 3.52 -9.55 -11.77
CA ILE A 21 3.77 -10.81 -12.47
C ILE A 21 5.25 -11.18 -12.34
N GLY A 22 5.55 -12.44 -12.04
CA GLY A 22 6.91 -12.97 -12.05
C GLY A 22 7.71 -12.73 -10.76
N LYS A 23 8.97 -12.33 -10.91
CA LYS A 23 9.92 -12.27 -9.78
C LYS A 23 9.59 -11.19 -8.75
N GLU A 24 8.99 -10.09 -9.18
CA GLU A 24 8.61 -8.96 -8.33
C GLU A 24 7.35 -9.20 -7.50
N SER A 25 6.58 -10.26 -7.80
CA SER A 25 5.34 -10.57 -7.09
C SER A 25 5.61 -10.95 -5.64
N TYR A 26 5.19 -10.12 -4.69
CA TYR A 26 5.34 -10.45 -3.26
C TYR A 26 4.28 -11.44 -2.78
N SER A 27 3.07 -11.45 -3.35
CA SER A 27 1.97 -12.31 -2.90
C SER A 27 2.23 -13.82 -3.02
N LYS A 28 3.25 -14.22 -3.80
CA LYS A 28 3.72 -15.61 -3.85
C LYS A 28 4.29 -16.09 -2.51
N TYR A 29 4.84 -15.18 -1.69
CA TYR A 29 5.31 -15.47 -0.34
C TYR A 29 4.13 -15.49 0.65
N LYS A 30 4.38 -16.00 1.85
CA LYS A 30 3.42 -15.96 2.96
C LYS A 30 3.89 -14.92 3.96
N PHE A 31 3.05 -13.93 4.26
CA PHE A 31 3.26 -12.93 5.29
C PHE A 31 1.90 -12.40 5.75
N ASP A 32 1.84 -11.87 6.97
CA ASP A 32 0.58 -11.41 7.54
C ASP A 32 0.22 -9.99 7.09
N LEU A 33 1.23 -9.13 6.93
CA LEU A 33 1.05 -7.71 6.63
C LEU A 33 2.20 -7.14 5.81
N MET A 34 1.89 -6.46 4.71
CA MET A 34 2.81 -5.61 3.96
C MET A 34 2.46 -4.14 4.18
N LEU A 35 3.45 -3.31 4.49
CA LEU A 35 3.29 -1.86 4.60
C LEU A 35 4.00 -1.16 3.44
N SER A 36 3.28 -0.28 2.74
CA SER A 36 3.75 0.41 1.55
C SER A 36 3.34 1.88 1.48
N GLY A 37 3.99 2.59 0.55
CA GLY A 37 3.72 3.99 0.23
C GLY A 37 3.78 4.18 -1.27
N HIS A 38 4.61 5.13 -1.73
CA HIS A 38 4.96 5.40 -3.13
C HIS A 38 3.84 5.93 -4.04
N ALA A 39 2.62 5.39 -3.94
CA ALA A 39 1.53 5.74 -4.84
C ALA A 39 0.95 7.14 -4.59
N HIS A 40 1.35 7.82 -3.52
CA HIS A 40 0.90 9.17 -3.15
C HIS A 40 -0.62 9.35 -3.20
N GLY A 41 -1.43 8.33 -2.84
CA GLY A 41 -2.89 8.44 -2.92
C GLY A 41 -3.43 8.58 -4.35
N GLY A 42 -2.68 8.22 -5.38
CA GLY A 42 -3.05 8.42 -6.77
C GLY A 42 -2.87 9.88 -7.24
N GLN A 43 -2.05 10.65 -6.52
CA GLN A 43 -1.79 12.09 -6.65
C GLN A 43 -3.02 12.98 -6.44
N PHE A 44 -4.09 12.72 -7.18
CA PHE A 44 -5.41 13.36 -7.09
C PHE A 44 -6.47 12.30 -6.81
N ILE A 45 -7.38 12.57 -5.86
CA ILE A 45 -8.49 11.66 -5.55
C ILE A 45 -9.79 12.33 -5.98
N LEU A 46 -10.34 11.98 -7.14
CA LEU A 46 -11.60 12.56 -7.57
C LEU A 46 -12.78 11.88 -6.86
N PRO A 47 -13.85 12.64 -6.54
CA PRO A 47 -15.11 12.05 -6.11
C PRO A 47 -15.57 10.97 -7.09
N PHE A 48 -16.06 9.85 -6.55
CA PHE A 48 -16.60 8.69 -7.29
C PHE A 48 -15.63 7.89 -8.18
N ILE A 49 -14.48 8.45 -8.56
CA ILE A 49 -13.47 7.79 -9.41
C ILE A 49 -12.32 7.22 -8.56
N GLY A 50 -11.85 7.98 -7.56
CA GLY A 50 -10.69 7.61 -6.75
C GLY A 50 -9.38 8.22 -7.27
N GLY A 51 -8.26 7.54 -6.95
CA GLY A 51 -6.91 7.97 -7.33
C GLY A 51 -6.73 8.00 -8.86
N LEU A 52 -6.11 9.04 -9.40
CA LEU A 52 -5.94 9.19 -10.85
C LEU A 52 -4.64 8.63 -11.40
N PHE A 53 -3.54 8.79 -10.68
CA PHE A 53 -2.23 8.39 -11.18
C PHE A 53 -1.27 8.03 -10.06
N ALA A 54 -0.61 6.87 -10.16
CA ALA A 54 0.50 6.52 -9.28
C ALA A 54 1.72 6.07 -10.09
N PRO A 55 2.94 6.39 -9.63
CA PRO A 55 4.15 5.84 -10.24
C PRO A 55 4.11 4.30 -10.20
N GLY A 56 4.63 3.66 -11.25
CA GLY A 56 4.63 2.19 -11.40
C GLY A 56 3.27 1.57 -11.74
N GLN A 57 2.15 2.30 -11.58
CA GLN A 57 0.80 1.78 -11.83
C GLN A 57 0.07 2.49 -12.97
N GLY A 58 0.45 3.74 -13.26
CA GLY A 58 -0.19 4.54 -14.31
C GLY A 58 -1.54 5.11 -13.86
N VAL A 59 -2.46 5.21 -14.82
CA VAL A 59 -3.78 5.84 -14.64
C VAL A 59 -4.75 4.88 -13.92
N LEU A 60 -5.59 5.43 -13.03
CA LEU A 60 -6.51 4.67 -12.17
C LEU A 60 -5.78 3.55 -11.41
N PRO A 61 -4.74 3.87 -10.62
CA PRO A 61 -3.94 2.89 -9.93
C PRO A 61 -4.77 2.02 -9.00
N LYS A 62 -4.44 0.73 -8.92
CA LYS A 62 -5.14 -0.22 -8.04
C LYS A 62 -4.75 -0.03 -6.57
N TYR A 63 -3.46 0.05 -6.28
CA TYR A 63 -2.88 0.10 -4.95
C TYR A 63 -2.42 1.51 -4.60
N TYR A 64 -3.36 2.39 -4.27
CA TYR A 64 -3.07 3.82 -4.06
C TYR A 64 -3.36 4.31 -2.65
N ASN A 65 -4.23 3.65 -1.88
CA ASN A 65 -4.46 3.97 -0.48
C ASN A 65 -5.17 2.83 0.26
N GLY A 66 -5.03 2.80 1.58
CA GLY A 66 -5.87 1.97 2.45
C GLY A 66 -5.41 0.51 2.52
N LEU A 67 -6.33 -0.35 2.94
CA LEU A 67 -6.09 -1.77 3.18
C LEU A 67 -6.59 -2.60 1.98
N TYR A 68 -5.75 -3.52 1.53
CA TYR A 68 -6.06 -4.53 0.52
C TYR A 68 -5.84 -5.90 1.16
N GLU A 69 -6.82 -6.78 1.06
CA GLU A 69 -6.76 -8.13 1.63
C GLU A 69 -6.98 -9.19 0.55
N ASP A 70 -6.11 -10.19 0.57
CA ASP A 70 -6.25 -11.46 -0.15
C ASP A 70 -5.66 -12.58 0.74
N LYS A 71 -4.76 -13.43 0.22
CA LYS A 71 -3.95 -14.35 1.04
C LYS A 71 -3.07 -13.62 2.05
N ASN A 72 -2.57 -12.43 1.68
CA ASN A 72 -1.78 -11.56 2.55
C ASN A 72 -2.44 -10.18 2.62
N LYS A 73 -2.13 -9.37 3.63
CA LYS A 73 -2.63 -7.98 3.74
C LYS A 73 -1.62 -6.98 3.22
N LEU A 74 -2.09 -5.90 2.61
CA LEU A 74 -1.30 -4.75 2.19
C LEU A 74 -1.96 -3.48 2.71
N ILE A 75 -1.22 -2.63 3.41
CA ILE A 75 -1.64 -1.27 3.73
C ILE A 75 -0.79 -0.27 2.95
N VAL A 76 -1.45 0.61 2.20
CA VAL A 76 -0.82 1.68 1.43
C VAL A 76 -1.12 3.03 2.08
N SER A 77 -0.09 3.64 2.66
CA SER A 77 -0.18 5.02 3.14
C SER A 77 -0.15 6.00 1.97
N ARG A 78 -0.96 7.07 2.04
CA ARG A 78 -0.90 8.17 1.07
C ARG A 78 0.24 9.15 1.33
N GLY A 79 0.94 9.00 2.46
CA GLY A 79 2.05 9.85 2.87
C GLY A 79 1.63 11.22 3.43
N LEU A 80 2.56 11.85 4.15
CA LEU A 80 2.34 13.14 4.82
C LEU A 80 2.55 14.35 3.92
N GLY A 81 3.34 14.21 2.85
CA GLY A 81 3.75 15.33 2.00
C GLY A 81 3.63 15.04 0.51
N ASN A 82 4.21 15.94 -0.28
CA ASN A 82 4.40 15.78 -1.72
C ASN A 82 5.76 15.14 -2.01
N SER A 83 5.97 14.65 -3.23
CA SER A 83 7.29 14.26 -3.75
C SER A 83 7.67 15.15 -4.94
N GLY A 84 8.29 14.58 -5.98
CA GLY A 84 8.71 15.32 -7.17
C GLY A 84 7.57 16.08 -7.85
N PHE A 85 6.34 15.57 -7.81
CA PHE A 85 5.15 16.31 -8.24
C PHE A 85 4.47 17.00 -7.05
N PRO A 86 4.35 18.34 -7.04
CA PRO A 86 4.06 19.09 -5.81
C PRO A 86 2.58 19.27 -5.49
N ILE A 87 1.64 18.90 -6.37
CA ILE A 87 0.21 19.24 -6.20
C ILE A 87 -0.61 18.00 -5.87
N ARG A 88 -1.33 18.05 -4.74
CA ARG A 88 -2.34 17.05 -4.35
C ARG A 88 -3.70 17.73 -4.29
N LEU A 89 -4.70 17.17 -4.98
CA LEU A 89 -6.11 17.62 -4.92
C LEU A 89 -6.96 16.54 -4.27
N PHE A 90 -7.77 16.94 -3.29
CA PHE A 90 -8.63 16.04 -2.48
C PHE A 90 -7.89 14.86 -1.82
N ASN A 91 -6.57 14.94 -1.77
CA ASN A 91 -5.68 13.89 -1.29
C ASN A 91 -4.88 14.42 -0.11
N ARG A 92 -5.51 14.45 1.06
CA ARG A 92 -4.93 14.97 2.30
C ARG A 92 -3.79 14.08 2.83
N PRO A 93 -2.84 14.64 3.60
CA PRO A 93 -1.86 13.88 4.37
C PRO A 93 -2.51 12.71 5.11
N ASN A 94 -1.83 11.57 5.14
CA ASN A 94 -2.34 10.35 5.73
C ASN A 94 -1.27 9.68 6.57
N LEU A 95 -1.61 9.47 7.84
CA LEU A 95 -0.85 8.66 8.78
C LEU A 95 -1.62 7.36 9.01
N VAL A 96 -0.92 6.23 8.92
CA VAL A 96 -1.46 4.90 9.22
C VAL A 96 -0.93 4.50 10.59
N VAL A 97 -1.83 4.08 11.47
CA VAL A 97 -1.50 3.48 12.77
C VAL A 97 -1.89 2.01 12.71
N VAL A 98 -0.97 1.13 13.11
CA VAL A 98 -1.20 -0.32 13.14
C VAL A 98 -0.95 -0.80 14.56
N ASP A 99 -2.00 -1.28 15.21
CA ASP A 99 -1.93 -1.85 16.55
C ASP A 99 -1.69 -3.37 16.45
N ILE A 100 -0.55 -3.81 16.98
CA ILE A 100 -0.18 -5.24 17.01
C ILE A 100 -0.59 -5.79 18.38
N MET A 101 -1.65 -6.59 18.40
CA MET A 101 -2.14 -7.25 19.60
C MET A 101 -1.55 -8.66 19.69
N LYS A 102 -1.03 -9.03 20.86
CA LYS A 102 -0.64 -10.39 21.19
C LYS A 102 -1.75 -11.02 22.03
N TYR A 103 -2.29 -12.14 21.56
CA TYR A 103 -3.19 -12.99 22.34
C TYR A 103 -2.39 -14.13 22.98
#